data_AF-A0A285LUE5-F1
#
_entry.id   AF-A0A285LUE5-F1
#
_cell.length_a   1.000
_cell.length_b   1.000
_cell.length_c   1.000
_cell.angle_alpha   90.00
_cell.angle_beta   90.00
_cell.angle_gamma   90.00
#
_symmetry.space_group_name_H-M   'P 1'
#
loop_
_entity.id
_entity.type
_entity.pdbx_description
1 polymer ?
#
loop_
_entity_poly.entity_id
_entity_poly.type
_entity_poly.pdbx_seq_one_letter_code
_entity_poly.pdbx_strand_id
1 'polypeptide(L)'
;MRRREGTAGMSNASVEVLLDDFENKDKWELAGDGAGRTHLTTFAEGAPSKTPGVYADGVAGEDHRALVLLVKSAENDLEVELVAKPGQSFSIAGRLAVVNLWVRSPHASIRVSARLGGEQGERELVLGDITAGPDWQHLGHEPADAIADADLLALKIRLTDVVKREGEVMVLLDDLTARTAV
;
A
#
# COMPACT_ATOMS: atom_id res chain seq x y z
N MET A 1 -38.50 40.43 -12.54
CA MET A 1 -38.62 38.96 -12.46
C MET A 1 -37.22 38.38 -12.56
N ARG A 2 -36.63 37.94 -11.42
CA ARG A 2 -35.28 37.35 -11.37
C ARG A 2 -35.41 35.84 -11.62
N ARG A 3 -34.61 35.29 -12.53
CA ARG A 3 -34.02 33.94 -12.38
C ARG A 3 -32.61 33.98 -12.96
N ARG A 4 -31.62 33.93 -12.06
CA ARG A 4 -30.26 33.48 -12.38
C ARG A 4 -30.32 31.97 -12.25
N GLU A 5 -30.12 31.25 -13.35
CA GLU A 5 -29.80 29.83 -13.29
C GLU A 5 -28.32 29.72 -12.93
N GLY A 6 -28.07 29.49 -11.64
CA GLY A 6 -26.78 28.99 -11.18
C GLY A 6 -26.84 27.47 -11.21
N THR A 7 -26.21 26.86 -12.20
CA THR A 7 -25.77 25.47 -12.13
C THR A 7 -24.45 25.46 -11.37
N ALA A 8 -24.55 25.34 -10.04
CA ALA A 8 -23.42 25.03 -9.17
C ALA A 8 -23.02 23.57 -9.37
N GLY A 9 -21.71 23.32 -9.24
CA GLY A 9 -21.04 22.12 -9.70
C GLY A 9 -21.45 20.83 -8.98
N MET A 10 -21.50 19.76 -9.76
CA MET A 10 -21.09 18.44 -9.29
C MET A 10 -19.59 18.35 -9.58
N SER A 11 -18.76 18.61 -8.57
CA SER A 11 -17.39 18.10 -8.59
C SER A 11 -17.50 16.57 -8.51
N ASN A 12 -17.34 15.89 -9.65
CA ASN A 12 -17.09 14.44 -9.68
C ASN A 12 -15.70 14.17 -9.07
N ALA A 13 -15.58 14.39 -7.77
CA ALA A 13 -14.35 14.15 -7.05
C ALA A 13 -14.22 12.64 -6.82
N SER A 14 -13.33 11.99 -7.57
CA SER A 14 -12.79 10.70 -7.18
C SER A 14 -12.16 10.89 -5.79
N VAL A 15 -12.69 10.20 -4.78
CA VAL A 15 -12.12 10.25 -3.42
C VAL A 15 -11.00 9.22 -3.35
N GLU A 16 -9.82 9.67 -2.98
CA GLU A 16 -8.73 8.80 -2.55
C GLU A 16 -8.86 8.61 -1.04
N VAL A 17 -8.93 7.34 -0.62
CA VAL A 17 -9.10 6.97 0.78
C VAL A 17 -7.89 6.23 1.30
N LEU A 18 -7.52 6.51 2.54
CA LEU A 18 -6.54 5.72 3.29
C LEU A 18 -7.13 4.34 3.62
N LEU A 19 -6.34 3.29 3.43
CA LEU A 19 -6.71 1.96 3.93
C LEU A 19 -6.43 1.91 5.43
N ASP A 20 -7.52 1.83 6.20
CA ASP A 20 -7.55 2.12 7.63
C ASP A 20 -6.47 1.39 8.44
N ASP A 21 -5.63 2.19 9.10
CA ASP A 21 -4.58 1.77 10.05
C ASP A 21 -3.67 0.68 9.46
N PHE A 22 -3.27 0.87 8.20
CA PHE A 22 -2.28 0.05 7.47
C PHE A 22 -1.00 -0.17 8.28
N GLU A 23 -0.54 0.87 8.97
CA GLU A 23 0.69 0.89 9.75
C GLU A 23 0.60 0.03 11.03
N ASN A 24 -0.59 -0.43 11.41
CA ASN A 24 -0.77 -1.33 12.54
C ASN A 24 -0.33 -2.74 12.19
N LYS A 25 0.91 -3.05 12.54
CA LYS A 25 1.51 -4.39 12.40
C LYS A 25 0.68 -5.52 13.00
N ASP A 26 -0.19 -5.26 13.98
CA ASP A 26 -1.02 -6.32 14.57
C ASP A 26 -2.12 -6.79 13.61
N LYS A 27 -2.40 -6.02 12.54
CA LYS A 27 -3.30 -6.43 11.45
C LYS A 27 -2.65 -7.38 10.45
N TRP A 28 -1.33 -7.53 10.49
CA TRP A 28 -0.55 -8.25 9.47
C TRP A 28 0.13 -9.50 10.01
N GLU A 29 0.16 -10.54 9.20
CA GLU A 29 1.03 -11.71 9.37
C GLU A 29 2.05 -11.78 8.23
N LEU A 30 3.25 -12.29 8.54
CA LEU A 30 4.30 -12.49 7.53
C LEU A 30 4.14 -13.88 6.90
N ALA A 31 4.12 -13.93 5.58
CA ALA A 31 4.09 -15.15 4.78
C ALA A 31 5.12 -15.10 3.63
N GLY A 32 5.22 -16.17 2.85
CA GLY A 32 6.26 -16.34 1.83
C GLY A 32 7.56 -16.97 2.35
N ASP A 33 8.53 -17.17 1.46
CA ASP A 33 9.79 -17.83 1.77
C ASP A 33 10.73 -16.98 2.67
N GLY A 34 10.59 -15.65 2.61
CA GLY A 34 11.29 -14.72 3.48
C GLY A 34 10.64 -14.48 4.85
N ALA A 35 9.45 -15.04 5.13
CA ALA A 35 8.71 -14.77 6.37
C ALA A 35 9.51 -15.09 7.64
N GLY A 36 10.10 -16.29 7.71
CA GLY A 36 10.88 -16.74 8.88
C GLY A 36 12.17 -15.94 9.13
N ARG A 37 12.55 -15.08 8.19
CA ARG A 37 13.75 -14.24 8.24
C ARG A 37 13.40 -12.75 8.39
N THR A 38 12.12 -12.41 8.43
CA THR A 38 11.64 -11.03 8.45
C THR A 38 11.05 -10.68 9.81
N HIS A 39 11.40 -9.50 10.32
CA HIS A 39 10.77 -8.90 11.48
C HIS A 39 9.90 -7.72 11.05
N LEU A 40 8.64 -7.71 11.50
CA LEU A 40 7.69 -6.63 11.26
C LEU A 40 7.65 -5.68 12.45
N THR A 41 7.90 -4.40 12.20
CA THR A 41 7.86 -3.34 13.20
C THR A 41 7.31 -2.04 12.59
N THR A 42 7.30 -0.96 13.36
CA THR A 42 6.90 0.38 12.90
C THR A 42 8.00 1.39 13.21
N PHE A 43 8.18 2.39 12.36
CA PHE A 43 9.11 3.49 12.57
C PHE A 43 8.37 4.83 12.63
N ALA A 44 8.80 5.74 13.51
CA ALA A 44 8.07 6.98 13.80
C ALA A 44 8.17 8.06 12.70
N GLU A 45 9.00 7.85 11.68
CA GLU A 45 9.19 8.75 10.56
C GLU A 45 8.64 8.11 9.27
N GLY A 46 7.48 8.60 8.83
CA GLY A 46 6.81 8.23 7.59
C GLY A 46 7.26 9.02 6.35
N ALA A 47 6.59 8.80 5.23
CA ALA A 47 6.82 9.45 3.96
C ALA A 47 6.66 10.98 4.02
N PRO A 48 7.47 11.75 3.26
CA PRO A 48 7.42 13.21 3.26
C PRO A 48 6.11 13.72 2.65
N SER A 49 5.54 14.77 3.25
CA SER A 49 4.29 15.41 2.81
C SER A 49 3.03 14.57 2.96
N LYS A 50 2.81 13.96 4.13
CA LYS A 50 1.46 13.50 4.52
C LYS A 50 0.55 14.73 4.53
N THR A 51 -0.18 14.97 3.45
CA THR A 51 -1.43 15.73 3.55
C THR A 51 -2.39 14.72 4.17
N PRO A 52 -2.93 14.94 5.38
CA PRO A 52 -3.82 13.98 6.03
C PRO A 52 -4.87 13.49 5.04
N GLY A 53 -4.74 12.23 4.61
CA GLY A 53 -5.75 11.59 3.80
C GLY A 53 -7.03 11.43 4.61
N VAL A 54 -8.10 10.98 3.97
CA VAL A 54 -9.35 10.69 4.67
C VAL A 54 -9.53 9.18 4.63
N TYR A 55 -9.79 8.55 5.78
CA TYR A 55 -10.14 7.13 5.83
C TYR A 55 -11.49 6.89 5.13
N ALA A 56 -11.81 5.63 4.85
CA ALA A 56 -13.07 5.27 4.21
C ALA A 56 -14.33 5.75 4.96
N ASP A 57 -14.24 5.98 6.28
CA ASP A 57 -15.32 6.49 7.13
C ASP A 57 -15.42 8.03 7.19
N GLY A 58 -14.53 8.75 6.50
CA GLY A 58 -14.50 10.21 6.49
C GLY A 58 -13.63 10.86 7.57
N VAL A 59 -12.98 10.07 8.43
CA VAL A 59 -12.08 10.58 9.48
C VAL A 59 -10.72 10.97 8.88
N ALA A 60 -10.12 12.06 9.36
CA ALA A 60 -8.78 12.47 8.93
C ALA A 60 -7.74 11.46 9.44
N GLY A 61 -6.88 10.99 8.54
CA GLY A 61 -5.75 10.14 8.90
C GLY A 61 -4.58 10.94 9.44
N GLU A 62 -4.15 10.60 10.66
CA GLU A 62 -3.01 11.25 11.35
C GLU A 62 -1.88 10.26 11.70
N ASP A 63 -1.91 9.03 11.17
CA ASP A 63 -0.79 8.10 11.40
C ASP A 63 0.42 8.54 10.58
N HIS A 64 1.52 8.85 11.26
CA HIS A 64 2.80 9.26 10.68
C HIS A 64 3.86 8.15 10.70
N ARG A 65 3.50 6.95 11.16
CA ARG A 65 4.40 5.81 11.21
C ARG A 65 4.55 5.21 9.81
N ALA A 66 5.65 4.50 9.61
CA ALA A 66 5.81 3.58 8.49
C ALA A 66 5.81 2.14 9.03
N LEU A 67 5.22 1.22 8.29
CA LEU A 67 5.37 -0.21 8.50
C LEU A 67 6.75 -0.64 7.98
N VAL A 68 7.52 -1.38 8.78
CA VAL A 68 8.91 -1.71 8.47
C VAL A 68 9.14 -3.21 8.50
N LEU A 69 9.67 -3.73 7.40
CA LEU A 69 10.18 -5.08 7.27
C LEU A 69 11.70 -5.05 7.40
N LEU A 70 12.21 -5.76 8.41
CA LEU A 70 13.65 -6.00 8.61
C LEU A 70 13.94 -7.44 8.20
N VAL A 71 14.49 -7.62 7.00
CA VAL A 71 14.73 -8.92 6.37
C VAL A 71 16.17 -9.36 6.58
N LYS A 72 16.39 -10.46 7.29
CA LYS A 72 17.72 -11.02 7.55
C LYS A 72 18.21 -11.90 6.41
N SER A 73 19.53 -11.91 6.23
CA SER A 73 20.24 -12.70 5.21
C SER A 73 19.79 -12.41 3.77
N ALA A 74 19.18 -11.24 3.53
CA ALA A 74 18.44 -10.93 2.31
C ALA A 74 19.22 -11.24 1.03
N GLU A 75 18.52 -11.81 0.05
CA GLU A 75 19.06 -12.21 -1.24
C GLU A 75 18.09 -11.83 -2.36
N ASN A 76 18.59 -11.84 -3.60
CA ASN A 76 17.75 -11.57 -4.76
C ASN A 76 16.66 -12.64 -4.88
N ASP A 77 15.51 -12.23 -5.38
CA ASP A 77 14.30 -13.02 -5.57
C ASP A 77 13.62 -13.52 -4.29
N LEU A 78 14.14 -13.19 -3.10
CA LEU A 78 13.44 -13.45 -1.84
C LEU A 78 12.10 -12.69 -1.80
N GLU A 79 11.03 -13.39 -1.41
CA GLU A 79 9.69 -12.83 -1.34
C GLU A 79 9.18 -12.78 0.11
N VAL A 80 8.57 -11.66 0.48
CA VAL A 80 7.88 -11.51 1.75
C VAL A 80 6.47 -11.00 1.47
N GLU A 81 5.48 -11.66 2.06
CA GLU A 81 4.10 -11.23 2.03
C GLU A 81 3.70 -10.66 3.39
N LEU A 82 3.07 -9.50 3.39
CA LEU A 82 2.24 -9.00 4.48
C LEU A 82 0.81 -9.40 4.18
N VAL A 83 0.30 -10.41 4.87
CA VAL A 83 -1.07 -10.92 4.69
C VAL A 83 -1.96 -10.34 5.79
N ALA A 84 -3.14 -9.87 5.43
CA ALA A 84 -4.11 -9.41 6.42
C ALA A 84 -4.54 -10.59 7.29
N LYS A 85 -4.47 -10.44 8.63
CA LYS A 85 -4.89 -11.49 9.55
C LYS A 85 -6.38 -11.77 9.43
N PRO A 86 -6.84 -13.00 9.75
CA PRO A 86 -8.26 -13.31 9.79
C PRO A 86 -9.05 -12.31 10.65
N GLY A 87 -10.14 -11.79 10.11
CA GLY A 87 -10.99 -10.79 10.77
C GLY A 87 -10.49 -9.34 10.65
N GLN A 88 -9.35 -9.12 9.98
CA GLN A 88 -8.92 -7.79 9.51
C GLN A 88 -9.32 -7.64 8.05
N SER A 89 -9.84 -6.46 7.69
CA SER A 89 -10.28 -6.16 6.33
C SER A 89 -9.81 -4.78 5.92
N PHE A 90 -9.20 -4.71 4.74
CA PHE A 90 -8.85 -3.46 4.08
C PHE A 90 -9.78 -3.29 2.87
N SER A 91 -11.05 -3.01 3.16
CA SER A 91 -12.10 -2.95 2.15
C SER A 91 -12.11 -1.60 1.43
N ILE A 92 -12.32 -1.66 0.13
CA ILE A 92 -12.36 -0.52 -0.80
C ILE A 92 -13.75 -0.52 -1.42
N ALA A 93 -14.65 0.29 -0.86
CA ALA A 93 -16.02 0.39 -1.35
C ALA A 93 -16.08 1.10 -2.72
N GLY A 94 -16.88 0.57 -3.65
CA GLY A 94 -17.03 1.10 -5.00
C GLY A 94 -16.02 0.53 -5.99
N ARG A 95 -15.90 1.18 -7.15
CA ARG A 95 -15.06 0.68 -8.25
C ARG A 95 -13.62 1.15 -8.07
N LEU A 96 -12.72 0.24 -7.73
CA LEU A 96 -11.30 0.52 -7.60
C LEU A 96 -10.74 1.06 -8.92
N ALA A 97 -10.09 2.23 -8.84
CA ALA A 97 -9.40 2.87 -9.95
C ALA A 97 -7.89 2.76 -9.78
N VAL A 98 -7.33 3.03 -8.59
CA VAL A 98 -5.88 2.98 -8.33
C VAL A 98 -5.61 2.47 -6.92
N VAL A 99 -4.54 1.71 -6.74
CA VAL A 99 -3.89 1.49 -5.43
C VAL A 99 -2.55 2.23 -5.43
N ASN A 100 -2.29 3.06 -4.42
CA ASN A 100 -1.01 3.75 -4.25
C ASN A 100 -0.32 3.34 -2.96
N LEU A 101 1.02 3.41 -2.93
CA LEU A 101 1.84 3.09 -1.77
C LEU A 101 3.15 3.87 -1.82
N TRP A 102 3.56 4.46 -0.69
CA TRP A 102 4.91 4.97 -0.53
C TRP A 102 5.85 3.89 -0.01
N VAL A 103 7.02 3.79 -0.65
CA VAL A 103 8.00 2.75 -0.35
C VAL A 103 9.39 3.37 -0.25
N ARG A 104 10.17 2.97 0.75
CA ARG A 104 11.59 3.28 0.88
C ARG A 104 12.37 2.01 1.16
N SER A 105 13.42 1.76 0.38
CA SER A 105 14.31 0.62 0.58
C SER A 105 15.76 1.04 0.37
N PRO A 106 16.52 1.37 1.42
CA PRO A 106 17.89 1.85 1.30
C PRO A 106 18.90 0.80 0.82
N HIS A 107 18.53 -0.48 0.83
CA HIS A 107 19.49 -1.59 0.67
C HIS A 107 19.12 -2.58 -0.43
N ALA A 108 17.91 -2.49 -0.98
CA ALA A 108 17.49 -3.36 -2.08
C ALA A 108 16.54 -2.63 -3.03
N SER A 109 16.70 -2.86 -4.33
CA SER A 109 15.63 -2.62 -5.29
C SER A 109 14.57 -3.69 -5.08
N ILE A 110 13.30 -3.32 -5.16
CA ILE A 110 12.18 -4.23 -4.88
C ILE A 110 11.05 -4.06 -5.88
N ARG A 111 10.29 -5.13 -6.07
CA ARG A 111 8.98 -5.11 -6.72
C ARG A 111 7.90 -5.23 -5.65
N VAL A 112 6.85 -4.41 -5.76
CA VAL A 112 5.69 -4.50 -4.87
C VAL A 112 4.45 -4.87 -5.67
N SER A 113 3.65 -5.78 -5.14
CA SER A 113 2.36 -6.18 -5.68
C SER A 113 1.31 -6.26 -4.58
N ALA A 114 0.06 -5.97 -4.91
CA ALA A 114 -1.08 -6.09 -4.03
C ALA A 114 -1.92 -7.31 -4.44
N ARG A 115 -2.26 -8.18 -3.49
CA ARG A 115 -3.26 -9.23 -3.69
C ARG A 115 -4.62 -8.66 -3.32
N LEU A 116 -5.51 -8.59 -4.30
CA LEU A 116 -6.84 -8.01 -4.19
C LEU A 116 -7.90 -9.12 -4.30
N GLY A 117 -8.85 -9.14 -3.38
CA GLY A 117 -10.07 -9.93 -3.45
C GLY A 117 -11.23 -9.10 -4.02
N GLY A 118 -12.25 -9.79 -4.53
CA GLY A 118 -13.51 -9.21 -4.96
C GLY A 118 -14.47 -10.30 -5.43
N GLU A 119 -15.63 -9.92 -5.98
CA GLU A 119 -16.66 -10.90 -6.41
C GLU A 119 -16.16 -11.93 -7.44
N GLN A 120 -15.18 -11.55 -8.25
CA GLN A 120 -14.60 -12.40 -9.30
C GLN A 120 -13.46 -13.29 -8.78
N GLY A 121 -13.17 -13.25 -7.48
CA GLY A 121 -12.05 -13.96 -6.85
C GLY A 121 -10.81 -13.08 -6.64
N GLU A 122 -9.72 -13.73 -6.28
CA GLU A 122 -8.44 -13.08 -5.97
C GLU A 122 -7.61 -12.81 -7.23
N ARG A 123 -6.92 -11.68 -7.26
CA ARG A 123 -5.97 -11.32 -8.31
C ARG A 123 -4.78 -10.54 -7.76
N GLU A 124 -3.66 -10.63 -8.44
CA GLU A 124 -2.45 -9.85 -8.12
C GLU A 124 -2.38 -8.59 -9.00
N LEU A 125 -2.07 -7.45 -8.40
CA LEU A 125 -1.84 -6.16 -9.03
C LEU A 125 -0.40 -5.71 -8.77
N VAL A 126 0.44 -5.68 -9.80
CA VAL A 126 1.81 -5.15 -9.66
C VAL A 126 1.75 -3.63 -9.51
N LEU A 127 2.14 -3.10 -8.36
CA LEU A 127 2.15 -1.66 -8.08
C LEU A 127 3.34 -0.96 -8.75
N GLY A 128 4.46 -1.67 -8.84
CA GLY A 128 5.65 -1.22 -9.56
C GLY A 128 6.96 -1.72 -8.93
N ASP A 129 8.05 -1.16 -9.44
CA ASP A 129 9.41 -1.41 -8.99
C ASP A 129 10.00 -0.12 -8.39
N ILE A 130 10.76 -0.24 -7.30
CA ILE A 130 11.57 0.87 -6.78
C ILE A 130 13.05 0.52 -6.82
N THR A 131 13.89 1.54 -6.97
CA THR A 131 15.36 1.38 -6.92
C THR A 131 15.85 1.53 -5.49
N ALA A 132 16.90 0.80 -5.11
CA ALA A 132 17.54 0.97 -3.82
C ALA A 132 18.00 2.43 -3.60
N GLY A 133 17.61 3.04 -2.47
CA GLY A 133 17.96 4.42 -2.18
C GLY A 133 17.41 4.95 -0.87
N PRO A 134 17.94 6.09 -0.36
CA PRO A 134 17.49 6.69 0.90
C PRO A 134 16.14 7.38 0.78
N ASP A 135 15.67 7.62 -0.45
CA ASP A 135 14.48 8.43 -0.72
C ASP A 135 13.23 7.56 -0.82
N TRP A 136 12.11 8.15 -0.40
CA TRP A 136 10.79 7.59 -0.60
C TRP A 136 10.39 7.66 -2.08
N GLN A 137 9.81 6.57 -2.57
CA GLN A 137 9.33 6.42 -3.93
C GLN A 137 7.83 6.07 -3.90
N HIS A 138 7.06 6.74 -4.74
CA HIS A 138 5.61 6.53 -4.85
C HIS A 138 5.33 5.48 -5.90
N LEU A 139 4.62 4.42 -5.52
CA LEU A 139 4.09 3.39 -6.41
C LEU A 139 2.58 3.59 -6.56
N GLY A 140 2.06 3.34 -7.76
CA GLY A 140 0.64 3.48 -8.04
C GLY A 140 0.27 2.75 -9.33
N HIS A 141 -0.78 1.94 -9.31
CA HIS A 141 -1.22 1.23 -10.50
C HIS A 141 -2.74 1.12 -10.62
N GLU A 142 -3.22 1.20 -11.85
CA GLU A 142 -4.61 0.99 -12.24
C GLU A 142 -4.84 -0.49 -12.56
N PRO A 143 -5.86 -1.16 -11.96
CA PRO A 143 -6.24 -2.49 -12.38
C PRO A 143 -6.66 -2.51 -13.87
N ALA A 144 -6.20 -3.51 -14.62
CA ALA A 144 -6.58 -3.67 -16.03
C ALA A 144 -8.09 -3.87 -16.22
N ASP A 145 -8.71 -4.57 -15.26
CA ASP A 145 -10.14 -4.81 -15.19
C ASP A 145 -10.74 -4.14 -13.95
N ALA A 146 -11.99 -3.71 -14.06
CA ALA A 146 -12.73 -3.16 -12.94
C ALA A 146 -12.80 -4.15 -11.77
N ILE A 147 -12.54 -3.66 -10.57
CA ILE A 147 -12.78 -4.39 -9.33
C ILE A 147 -13.76 -3.58 -8.50
N ALA A 148 -14.97 -4.10 -8.32
CA ALA A 148 -15.96 -3.49 -7.43
C ALA A 148 -15.79 -4.07 -6.03
N ASP A 149 -15.92 -3.21 -5.03
CA ASP A 149 -15.93 -3.57 -3.60
C ASP A 149 -14.75 -4.49 -3.25
N ALA A 150 -13.54 -4.03 -3.60
CA ALA A 150 -12.33 -4.81 -3.49
C ALA A 150 -11.86 -4.93 -2.04
N ASP A 151 -11.22 -6.04 -1.70
CA ASP A 151 -10.49 -6.17 -0.44
C ASP A 151 -9.00 -6.29 -0.71
N LEU A 152 -8.17 -5.52 -0.02
CA LEU A 152 -6.74 -5.79 -0.01
C LEU A 152 -6.45 -6.94 0.97
N LEU A 153 -5.95 -8.04 0.42
CA LEU A 153 -5.68 -9.28 1.16
C LEU A 153 -4.22 -9.41 1.57
N ALA A 154 -3.30 -8.92 0.74
CA ALA A 154 -1.88 -8.93 1.04
C ALA A 154 -1.09 -7.89 0.24
N LEU A 155 0.08 -7.50 0.75
CA LEU A 155 1.15 -6.89 -0.03
C LEU A 155 2.29 -7.89 -0.18
N LYS A 156 2.75 -8.09 -1.40
CA LYS A 156 3.90 -8.92 -1.74
C LYS A 156 5.08 -8.05 -2.11
N ILE A 157 6.21 -8.29 -1.47
CA ILE A 157 7.47 -7.58 -1.66
C ILE A 157 8.51 -8.58 -2.12
N ARG A 158 9.01 -8.41 -3.34
CA ARG A 158 10.11 -9.21 -3.90
C ARG A 158 11.38 -8.39 -3.97
N LEU A 159 12.47 -8.88 -3.39
CA LEU A 159 13.79 -8.26 -3.52
C LEU A 159 14.34 -8.54 -4.91
N THR A 160 14.65 -7.53 -5.71
CA THR A 160 15.13 -7.71 -7.09
C THR A 160 16.63 -7.48 -7.23
N ASP A 161 17.20 -6.58 -6.44
CA ASP A 161 18.64 -6.33 -6.41
C ASP A 161 19.10 -5.85 -5.02
N VAL A 162 19.82 -6.70 -4.29
CA VAL A 162 20.33 -6.41 -2.94
C VAL A 162 21.75 -5.81 -3.04
N VAL A 163 21.85 -4.49 -2.81
CA VAL A 163 23.04 -3.67 -3.11
C VAL A 163 24.19 -3.86 -2.13
N LYS A 164 23.90 -4.28 -0.89
CA LYS A 164 24.93 -4.56 0.14
C LYS A 164 25.02 -6.06 0.37
N ARG A 165 26.23 -6.65 0.27
CA ARG A 165 26.52 -8.07 0.58
C ARG A 165 25.76 -8.55 1.82
N GLU A 166 25.22 -9.78 1.76
CA GLU A 166 24.61 -10.57 2.85
C GLU A 166 24.41 -9.79 4.16
N GLY A 167 23.25 -9.16 4.29
CA GLY A 167 22.95 -8.25 5.38
C GLY A 167 21.48 -7.94 5.50
N GLU A 168 21.10 -7.33 6.63
CA GLU A 168 19.72 -6.97 6.93
C GLU A 168 19.23 -5.91 5.93
N VAL A 169 18.18 -6.23 5.16
CA VAL A 169 17.47 -5.27 4.30
C VAL A 169 16.34 -4.65 5.09
N MET A 170 16.22 -3.34 5.01
CA MET A 170 15.11 -2.59 5.59
C MET A 170 14.21 -2.09 4.46
N VAL A 171 12.95 -2.49 4.48
CA VAL A 171 11.89 -1.96 3.61
C VAL A 171 10.90 -1.22 4.49
N LEU A 172 10.59 0.01 4.13
CA LEU A 172 9.56 0.82 4.77
C LEU A 172 8.41 1.02 3.79
N LEU A 173 7.20 0.83 4.28
CA LEU A 173 5.94 0.99 3.57
C LEU A 173 5.10 2.00 4.33
N ASP A 174 4.45 2.90 3.63
CA ASP A 174 3.63 3.94 4.24
C ASP A 174 2.52 4.38 3.28
N ASP A 175 1.46 4.95 3.86
CA ASP A 175 0.44 5.72 3.14
C ASP A 175 -0.18 4.92 1.98
N LEU A 176 -0.67 3.73 2.33
CA LEU A 176 -1.38 2.84 1.42
C LEU A 176 -2.80 3.38 1.20
N THR A 177 -3.06 3.82 -0.02
CA THR A 177 -4.35 4.42 -0.40
C THR A 177 -5.00 3.69 -1.56
N ALA A 178 -6.32 3.85 -1.67
CA ALA A 178 -7.09 3.44 -2.82
C ALA A 178 -7.91 4.62 -3.35
N ARG A 179 -7.90 4.81 -4.67
CA ARG A 179 -8.78 5.75 -5.35
C ARG A 179 -9.89 4.98 -6.04
N THR A 180 -11.12 5.44 -5.89
CA THR A 180 -12.29 4.82 -6.53
C THR A 180 -12.82 5.70 -7.67
N ALA A 181 -13.26 5.07 -8.75
CA ALA A 181 -14.01 5.72 -9.80
C ALA A 181 -15.48 5.89 -9.36
N VAL A 182 -16.06 7.03 -9.73
CA VAL A 182 -17.50 7.33 -9.55
C VAL A 182 -18.33 6.55 -10.56
#